data_AF-A0AAD4Q7H5-F1
#
_entry.id   AF-A0AAD4Q7H5-F1
#
_cell.length_a   1.000
_cell.length_b   1.000
_cell.length_c   1.000
_cell.angle_alpha   90.00
_cell.angle_beta   90.00
_cell.angle_gamma   90.00
#
_symmetry.space_group_name_H-M   'P 1'
#
loop_
_entity.id
_entity.type
_entity.pdbx_description
1 polymer ?
#
loop_
_entity_poly.entity_id
_entity_poly.type
_entity_poly.pdbx_seq_one_letter_code
_entity_poly.pdbx_strand_id
1 'polypeptide(L)'
;MPTLCTFDISQSTLNFPRPFVDRPRLAHGLRELDIGHNADIRVTSRLQNITTTSADCQITPWADTVLYSAAADVIALAPGDLDFLTGEHTRDLWKDPNDPASVRIDFERPFVTAPKVVVFFNCIDLDKNRVWRVKTSATDIDAKGFTLNIDTWSDTIFYAARACWIAYPEDHEHIFSKSINTMDVRPWYQPQLKQSSEIVFNAVEFWRKPSVFIALNYLDIDCRTNLRVNVYVESVSTAGLIWHIDSWDNTTLYSAGATIIAFN
;
A
#
# COMPACT_ATOMS: atom_id res chain seq x y z
N MET A 1 3.12 12.55 -15.72
CA MET A 1 1.84 12.14 -15.13
C MET A 1 1.84 10.64 -14.85
N PRO A 2 1.60 10.26 -13.58
CA PRO A 2 1.42 8.86 -13.19
C PRO A 2 0.26 8.21 -13.94
N THR A 3 0.30 6.90 -14.10
CA THR A 3 -0.79 6.11 -14.71
C THR A 3 -1.21 5.00 -13.75
N LEU A 4 -2.51 4.95 -13.42
CA LEU A 4 -3.07 3.90 -12.56
C LEU A 4 -3.34 2.63 -13.36
N CYS A 5 -3.10 1.51 -12.70
CA CYS A 5 -3.23 0.18 -13.22
C CYS A 5 -3.72 -0.72 -12.09
N THR A 6 -4.95 -1.23 -12.18
CA THR A 6 -5.59 -2.06 -11.15
C THR A 6 -5.65 -3.53 -11.61
N PHE A 7 -5.54 -4.49 -10.69
CA PHE A 7 -5.69 -5.91 -11.04
C PHE A 7 -6.24 -6.77 -9.89
N ASP A 8 -7.02 -7.79 -10.26
CA ASP A 8 -7.87 -8.55 -9.33
C ASP A 8 -7.57 -10.07 -9.32
N ILE A 9 -6.49 -10.52 -9.99
CA ILE A 9 -6.10 -11.93 -10.08
C ILE A 9 -4.62 -12.14 -9.72
N SER A 10 -4.31 -13.33 -9.19
CA SER A 10 -2.97 -13.68 -8.67
C SER A 10 -1.82 -13.58 -9.69
N GLN A 11 -2.12 -13.63 -10.99
CA GLN A 11 -1.18 -13.31 -12.05
C GLN A 11 -1.90 -12.68 -13.24
N SER A 12 -1.45 -11.50 -13.68
CA SER A 12 -1.99 -10.84 -14.87
C SER A 12 -0.92 -10.03 -15.59
N THR A 13 -1.06 -9.91 -16.90
CA THR A 13 -0.32 -8.91 -17.68
C THR A 13 -1.08 -7.60 -17.61
N LEU A 14 -0.44 -6.61 -16.99
CA LEU A 14 -0.91 -5.24 -16.92
C LEU A 14 -0.53 -4.53 -18.21
N ASN A 15 -1.52 -4.10 -18.99
CA ASN A 15 -1.28 -3.28 -20.18
C ASN A 15 -1.37 -1.80 -19.80
N PHE A 16 -0.35 -1.03 -20.16
CA PHE A 16 -0.37 0.40 -19.97
C PHE A 16 -1.34 1.04 -20.97
N PRO A 17 -2.22 1.97 -20.53
CA PRO A 17 -3.15 2.68 -21.41
C PRO A 17 -2.49 3.35 -22.61
N ARG A 18 -1.22 3.73 -22.46
CA ARG A 18 -0.37 4.28 -23.52
C ARG A 18 1.06 3.75 -23.36
N PRO A 19 1.80 3.54 -24.46
CA PRO A 19 3.22 3.22 -24.38
C PRO A 19 4.03 4.34 -23.72
N PHE A 20 4.97 3.98 -22.86
CA PHE A 20 6.00 4.89 -22.37
C PHE A 20 7.16 4.99 -23.37
N VAL A 21 7.88 6.11 -23.34
CA VAL A 21 9.07 6.33 -24.18
C VAL A 21 10.25 5.46 -23.78
N ASP A 22 10.29 5.03 -22.52
CA ASP A 22 11.24 4.09 -21.94
C ASP A 22 10.56 3.37 -20.76
N ARG A 23 11.18 2.32 -20.21
CA ARG A 23 10.62 1.47 -19.16
C ARG A 23 10.24 2.29 -17.91
N PRO A 24 8.95 2.35 -17.53
CA PRO A 24 8.51 3.15 -16.38
C PRO A 24 9.04 2.60 -15.05
N ARG A 25 9.09 3.47 -14.04
CA ARG A 25 9.23 3.04 -12.64
C ARG A 25 7.84 2.65 -12.15
N LEU A 26 7.72 1.50 -11.51
CA LEU A 26 6.43 1.00 -11.03
C LEU A 26 6.45 0.91 -9.51
N ALA A 27 5.44 1.50 -8.88
CA ALA A 27 5.15 1.37 -7.46
C ALA A 27 3.86 0.57 -7.30
N HIS A 28 3.82 -0.37 -6.36
CA HIS A 28 2.67 -1.26 -6.20
C HIS A 28 2.44 -1.64 -4.74
N GLY A 29 1.19 -1.89 -4.38
CA GLY A 29 0.82 -2.23 -3.01
C GLY A 29 -0.45 -3.07 -2.95
N LEU A 30 -0.48 -3.99 -1.98
CA LEU A 30 -1.58 -4.92 -1.75
C LEU A 30 -2.83 -4.14 -1.31
N ARG A 31 -4.00 -4.45 -1.89
CA ARG A 31 -5.29 -3.81 -1.53
C ARG A 31 -6.34 -4.80 -1.06
N GLU A 32 -6.28 -6.05 -1.51
CA GLU A 32 -7.16 -7.13 -1.06
C GLU A 32 -6.33 -8.35 -0.67
N LEU A 33 -6.72 -9.02 0.42
CA LEU A 33 -6.15 -10.29 0.87
C LEU A 33 -7.26 -11.18 1.44
N ASP A 34 -7.35 -12.43 0.97
CA ASP A 34 -8.02 -13.56 1.63
C ASP A 34 -7.02 -14.70 1.81
N ILE A 35 -6.52 -14.86 3.04
CA ILE A 35 -5.46 -15.83 3.38
C ILE A 35 -5.95 -16.76 4.49
N GLY A 36 -5.77 -18.06 4.27
CA GLY A 36 -6.09 -19.09 5.26
C GLY A 36 -5.25 -18.97 6.53
N HIS A 37 -5.88 -19.14 7.70
CA HIS A 37 -5.21 -18.96 9.01
C HIS A 37 -4.42 -20.18 9.52
N ASN A 38 -4.43 -21.30 8.78
CA ASN A 38 -3.79 -22.56 9.22
C ASN A 38 -2.25 -22.55 9.08
N ALA A 39 -1.71 -21.56 8.38
CA ALA A 39 -0.30 -21.29 8.16
C ALA A 39 -0.04 -19.80 8.39
N ASP A 40 1.22 -19.40 8.46
CA ASP A 40 1.60 -18.00 8.62
C ASP A 40 1.08 -17.15 7.46
N ILE A 41 0.86 -15.88 7.71
CA ILE A 41 0.41 -14.93 6.71
C ILE A 41 1.61 -14.50 5.90
N ARG A 42 1.77 -15.13 4.73
CA ARG A 42 2.88 -14.90 3.81
C ARG A 42 2.36 -14.56 2.44
N VAL A 43 2.57 -13.32 2.02
CA VAL A 43 2.13 -12.85 0.71
C VAL A 43 3.07 -11.79 0.19
N THR A 44 3.42 -11.87 -1.08
CA THR A 44 4.21 -10.86 -1.77
C THR A 44 3.59 -10.55 -3.12
N SER A 45 3.59 -9.28 -3.48
CA SER A 45 3.34 -8.82 -4.84
C SER A 45 4.67 -8.53 -5.53
N ARG A 46 4.78 -8.90 -6.81
CA ARG A 46 5.99 -8.74 -7.63
C ARG A 46 5.61 -8.22 -9.01
N LEU A 47 6.42 -7.31 -9.52
CA LEU A 47 6.35 -6.82 -10.89
C LEU A 47 7.56 -7.35 -11.67
N GLN A 48 7.31 -7.95 -12.82
CA GLN A 48 8.33 -8.56 -13.67
C GLN A 48 8.04 -8.24 -15.15
N ASN A 49 8.99 -8.58 -16.03
CA ASN A 49 8.85 -8.43 -17.48
C ASN A 49 8.36 -7.03 -17.90
N ILE A 50 8.83 -5.99 -17.21
CA ILE A 50 8.40 -4.62 -17.42
C ILE A 50 8.94 -4.14 -18.77
N THR A 51 8.03 -3.84 -19.69
CA THR A 51 8.29 -3.26 -21.01
C THR A 51 7.81 -1.80 -21.04
N THR A 52 7.82 -1.17 -22.21
CA THR A 52 7.23 0.17 -22.42
C THR A 52 5.71 0.14 -22.52
N THR A 53 5.09 -1.04 -22.69
CA THR A 53 3.65 -1.19 -22.93
C THR A 53 2.94 -2.05 -21.91
N SER A 54 3.69 -2.82 -21.11
CA SER A 54 3.12 -3.75 -20.14
C SER A 54 4.09 -4.10 -19.01
N ALA A 55 3.55 -4.72 -17.96
CA ALA A 55 4.30 -5.42 -16.95
C ALA A 55 3.51 -6.65 -16.49
N ASP A 56 4.21 -7.70 -16.06
CA ASP A 56 3.56 -8.83 -15.39
C ASP A 56 3.47 -8.55 -13.90
N CYS A 57 2.27 -8.61 -13.36
CA CYS A 57 2.05 -8.51 -11.92
C CYS A 57 1.62 -9.86 -11.36
N GLN A 58 2.26 -10.25 -10.26
CA GLN A 58 2.00 -11.51 -9.58
C GLN A 58 1.85 -11.27 -8.08
N ILE A 59 0.82 -11.86 -7.47
CA ILE A 59 0.68 -11.97 -6.02
C ILE A 59 0.79 -13.44 -5.66
N THR A 60 1.79 -13.78 -4.84
CA THR A 60 2.10 -15.17 -4.50
C THR A 60 2.20 -15.35 -2.99
N PRO A 61 1.60 -16.40 -2.42
CA PRO A 61 2.01 -16.91 -1.14
C PRO A 61 3.31 -17.71 -1.27
N TRP A 62 3.89 -18.13 -0.15
CA TRP A 62 4.95 -19.14 -0.15
C TRP A 62 4.78 -20.11 1.03
N ALA A 63 5.56 -21.19 1.00
CA ALA A 63 5.48 -22.30 1.95
C ALA A 63 4.08 -22.93 2.00
N ASP A 64 3.50 -23.06 3.19
CA ASP A 64 2.20 -23.71 3.46
C ASP A 64 1.01 -22.73 3.46
N THR A 65 1.24 -21.46 3.11
CA THR A 65 0.20 -20.43 3.10
C THR A 65 -0.76 -20.62 1.93
N VAL A 66 -2.06 -20.63 2.24
CA VAL A 66 -3.15 -20.73 1.25
C VAL A 66 -3.69 -19.34 0.97
N LEU A 67 -3.51 -18.86 -0.26
CA LEU A 67 -4.07 -17.59 -0.76
C LEU A 67 -5.35 -17.88 -1.56
N TYR A 68 -6.51 -17.45 -1.07
CA TYR A 68 -7.79 -17.62 -1.75
C TYR A 68 -8.05 -16.53 -2.78
N SER A 69 -7.80 -15.26 -2.43
CA SER A 69 -7.82 -14.12 -3.34
C SER A 69 -6.84 -13.05 -2.88
N ALA A 70 -6.40 -12.22 -3.83
CA ALA A 70 -5.71 -10.97 -3.54
C ALA A 70 -5.74 -10.04 -4.74
N ALA A 71 -5.61 -8.76 -4.45
CA ALA A 71 -5.51 -7.69 -5.44
C ALA A 71 -4.43 -6.70 -5.00
N ALA A 72 -3.84 -6.00 -5.96
CA ALA A 72 -2.97 -4.88 -5.70
C ALA A 72 -3.25 -3.76 -6.70
N ASP A 73 -2.88 -2.55 -6.34
CA ASP A 73 -2.83 -1.44 -7.28
C ASP A 73 -1.38 -1.17 -7.70
N VAL A 74 -1.23 -0.64 -8.91
CA VAL A 74 0.07 -0.25 -9.49
C VAL A 74 -0.03 1.19 -10.00
N ILE A 75 0.94 2.01 -9.63
CA ILE A 75 1.21 3.30 -10.26
C ILE A 75 2.43 3.15 -11.16
N ALA A 76 2.25 3.47 -12.44
CA ALA A 76 3.34 3.62 -13.39
C ALA A 76 3.79 5.09 -13.48
N LEU A 77 5.05 5.34 -13.14
CA LEU A 77 5.71 6.64 -13.20
C LEU A 77 6.58 6.70 -14.45
N ALA A 78 6.32 7.69 -15.31
CA ALA A 78 7.10 7.86 -16.54
C ALA A 78 8.58 8.15 -16.20
N PRO A 79 9.55 7.64 -16.98
CA PRO A 79 10.97 7.84 -16.69
C PRO A 79 11.41 9.31 -16.69
N GLY A 80 10.78 10.13 -17.54
CA GLY A 80 11.02 11.57 -17.61
C GLY A 80 10.28 12.39 -16.54
N ASP A 81 9.47 11.75 -15.70
CA ASP A 81 8.76 12.42 -14.61
C ASP A 81 9.68 12.50 -13.39
N LEU A 82 10.45 13.58 -13.34
CA LEU A 82 11.49 13.78 -12.33
C LEU A 82 10.95 14.27 -10.99
N ASP A 83 9.68 14.66 -10.93
CA ASP A 83 9.04 15.10 -9.70
C ASP A 83 8.79 13.92 -8.75
N PHE A 84 8.61 12.71 -9.29
CA PHE A 84 8.38 11.53 -8.47
C PHE A 84 9.66 10.77 -8.18
N LEU A 85 9.80 10.35 -6.93
CA LEU A 85 10.74 9.33 -6.48
C LEU A 85 9.95 8.15 -5.93
N THR A 86 10.48 6.94 -6.13
CA THR A 86 9.88 5.73 -5.58
C THR A 86 10.95 4.71 -5.30
N GLY A 87 10.67 3.82 -4.35
CA GLY A 87 11.52 2.68 -4.04
C GLY A 87 10.79 1.72 -3.11
N GLU A 88 11.54 0.74 -2.62
CA GLU A 88 11.06 -0.21 -1.64
C GLU A 88 12.16 -0.54 -0.62
N HIS A 89 11.74 -0.95 0.57
CA HIS A 89 12.64 -1.44 1.60
C HIS A 89 11.97 -2.60 2.34
N THR A 90 12.78 -3.61 2.68
CA THR A 90 12.33 -4.82 3.37
C THR A 90 12.97 -4.86 4.74
N ARG A 91 12.15 -5.04 5.77
CA ARG A 91 12.58 -5.48 7.08
C ARG A 91 12.43 -7.00 7.15
N ASP A 92 13.51 -7.73 7.44
CA ASP A 92 13.60 -9.18 7.28
C ASP A 92 14.35 -9.84 8.46
N LEU A 93 13.60 -10.26 9.48
CA LEU A 93 14.14 -10.92 10.67
C LEU A 93 14.63 -12.35 10.41
N TRP A 94 14.31 -12.94 9.26
CA TRP A 94 14.93 -14.20 8.84
C TRP A 94 16.40 -14.00 8.44
N LYS A 95 16.74 -12.83 7.88
CA LYS A 95 18.11 -12.50 7.47
C LYS A 95 18.92 -11.86 8.59
N ASP A 96 18.32 -10.91 9.30
CA ASP A 96 18.93 -10.25 10.45
C ASP A 96 17.91 -10.12 11.59
N PRO A 97 18.02 -10.91 12.67
CA PRO A 97 17.14 -10.81 13.83
C PRO A 97 17.11 -9.44 14.50
N ASN A 98 18.09 -8.57 14.21
CA ASN A 98 18.18 -7.20 14.72
C ASN A 98 17.79 -6.15 13.68
N ASP A 99 17.22 -6.54 12.53
CA ASP A 99 16.80 -5.60 11.48
C ASP A 99 15.85 -4.54 12.05
N PRO A 100 16.26 -3.26 12.07
CA PRO A 100 15.54 -2.22 12.81
C PRO A 100 14.13 -2.00 12.25
N ALA A 101 13.21 -1.63 13.14
CA ALA A 101 11.86 -1.24 12.74
C ALA A 101 11.83 0.06 11.92
N SER A 102 12.86 0.89 12.05
CA SER A 102 12.97 2.20 11.40
C SER A 102 14.30 2.31 10.65
N VAL A 103 14.25 2.78 9.40
CA VAL A 103 15.43 3.01 8.58
C VAL A 103 15.35 4.37 7.90
N ARG A 104 16.49 5.05 7.77
CA ARG A 104 16.58 6.26 6.95
C ARG A 104 16.67 5.88 5.48
N ILE A 105 15.78 6.44 4.66
CA ILE A 105 15.82 6.36 3.21
C ILE A 105 16.29 7.71 2.67
N ASP A 106 17.44 7.71 2.02
CA ASP A 106 17.96 8.88 1.31
C ASP A 106 17.43 8.90 -0.12
N PHE A 107 16.96 10.07 -0.56
CA PHE A 107 16.53 10.26 -1.93
C PHE A 107 17.73 10.28 -2.88
N GLU A 108 17.58 9.65 -4.06
CA GLU A 108 18.60 9.68 -5.12
C GLU A 108 18.91 11.11 -5.59
N ARG A 109 17.97 12.03 -5.38
CA ARG A 109 18.13 13.47 -5.57
C ARG A 109 17.31 14.21 -4.51
N PRO A 110 17.83 15.31 -3.93
CA PRO A 110 17.07 16.09 -2.97
C PRO A 110 15.94 16.86 -3.65
N PHE A 111 14.83 17.04 -2.93
CA PHE A 111 13.78 18.00 -3.26
C PHE A 111 14.18 19.42 -2.85
N VAL A 112 13.42 20.42 -3.32
CA VAL A 112 13.64 21.82 -2.92
C VAL A 112 13.18 22.06 -1.47
N THR A 113 12.02 21.51 -1.12
CA THR A 113 11.43 21.48 0.23
C THR A 113 11.12 20.04 0.63
N ALA A 114 10.70 19.81 1.87
CA ALA A 114 10.27 18.48 2.29
C ALA A 114 9.10 18.00 1.39
N PRO A 115 9.22 16.85 0.71
CA PRO A 115 8.16 16.33 -0.16
C PRO A 115 7.00 15.75 0.64
N LYS A 116 5.90 15.45 -0.03
CA LYS A 116 4.94 14.45 0.48
C LYS A 116 5.53 13.06 0.26
N VAL A 117 5.53 12.23 1.30
CA VAL A 117 5.95 10.83 1.24
C VAL A 117 4.81 9.95 1.71
N VAL A 118 4.49 8.94 0.90
CA VAL A 118 3.50 7.92 1.23
C VAL A 118 4.09 6.53 1.12
N VAL A 119 3.61 5.63 1.98
CA VAL A 119 4.14 4.28 2.13
C VAL A 119 3.00 3.27 2.20
N PHE A 120 3.24 2.05 1.72
CA PHE A 120 2.25 0.96 1.68
C PHE A 120 2.94 -0.40 1.54
N PHE A 121 2.26 -1.46 1.96
CA PHE A 121 2.81 -2.81 1.93
C PHE A 121 2.68 -3.48 0.57
N ASN A 122 3.76 -4.15 0.16
CA ASN A 122 3.76 -5.04 -1.00
C ASN A 122 4.24 -6.47 -0.65
N CYS A 123 4.63 -6.71 0.62
CA CYS A 123 4.94 -8.02 1.19
C CYS A 123 4.67 -8.04 2.69
N ILE A 124 4.13 -9.15 3.22
CA ILE A 124 3.87 -9.39 4.65
C ILE A 124 4.21 -10.86 4.99
N ASP A 125 4.90 -11.07 6.11
CA ASP A 125 5.22 -12.37 6.74
C ASP A 125 5.01 -12.29 8.27
N LEU A 126 3.92 -12.89 8.76
CA LEU A 126 3.51 -12.87 10.17
C LEU A 126 3.11 -14.28 10.64
N ASP A 127 3.49 -14.65 11.87
CA ASP A 127 3.10 -15.92 12.48
C ASP A 127 1.58 -16.09 12.59
N LYS A 128 1.11 -17.33 12.44
CA LYS A 128 -0.32 -17.67 12.52
C LYS A 128 -0.92 -17.71 13.93
N ASN A 129 -0.11 -17.84 14.96
CA ASN A 129 -0.57 -18.09 16.34
C ASN A 129 -0.74 -16.80 17.16
N ARG A 130 -0.54 -15.65 16.53
CA ARG A 130 -0.66 -14.32 17.13
C ARG A 130 -1.44 -13.40 16.21
N VAL A 131 -2.14 -12.44 16.81
CA VAL A 131 -2.91 -11.43 16.07
C VAL A 131 -1.99 -10.72 15.07
N TRP A 132 -2.47 -10.50 13.85
CA TRP A 132 -1.67 -9.97 12.76
C TRP A 132 -1.67 -8.45 12.83
N ARG A 133 -0.58 -7.91 13.40
CA ARG A 133 -0.40 -6.47 13.62
C ARG A 133 0.84 -5.95 12.92
N VAL A 134 0.65 -5.11 11.92
CA VAL A 134 1.75 -4.50 11.18
C VAL A 134 1.33 -3.14 10.65
N LYS A 135 2.20 -2.15 10.73
CA LYS A 135 1.97 -0.81 10.17
C LYS A 135 3.23 -0.28 9.50
N THR A 136 3.06 0.52 8.45
CA THR A 136 4.15 1.28 7.85
C THR A 136 3.82 2.76 7.79
N SER A 137 4.81 3.60 8.10
CA SER A 137 4.68 5.06 8.09
C SER A 137 5.99 5.73 7.68
N ALA A 138 5.89 6.88 7.03
CA ALA A 138 7.01 7.79 6.80
C ALA A 138 7.05 8.87 7.89
N THR A 139 8.21 9.07 8.51
CA THR A 139 8.46 10.12 9.51
C THR A 139 9.73 10.89 9.15
N ASP A 140 10.04 11.97 9.88
CA ASP A 140 11.27 12.77 9.71
C ASP A 140 11.58 13.14 8.25
N ILE A 141 10.53 13.54 7.53
CA ILE A 141 10.63 13.88 6.11
C ILE A 141 11.32 15.23 5.98
N ASP A 142 12.40 15.26 5.21
CA ASP A 142 13.09 16.47 4.80
C ASP A 142 13.42 16.43 3.31
N ALA A 143 14.06 17.47 2.80
CA ALA A 143 14.42 17.58 1.39
C ALA A 143 15.33 16.44 0.87
N LYS A 144 16.06 15.74 1.75
CA LYS A 144 17.06 14.72 1.39
C LYS A 144 16.56 13.30 1.60
N GLY A 145 15.51 13.09 2.39
CA GLY A 145 15.00 11.75 2.67
C GLY A 145 13.89 11.73 3.70
N PHE A 146 13.60 10.53 4.19
CA PHE A 146 12.63 10.28 5.24
C PHE A 146 13.00 9.03 6.04
N THR A 147 12.47 8.89 7.25
CA THR A 147 12.53 7.64 8.02
C THR A 147 11.35 6.76 7.64
N LEU A 148 11.61 5.58 7.08
CA LEU A 148 10.60 4.55 6.87
C LEU A 148 10.48 3.68 8.12
N ASN A 149 9.25 3.47 8.58
CA ASN A 149 8.94 2.60 9.72
C ASN A 149 8.14 1.39 9.23
N ILE A 150 8.49 0.21 9.75
CA ILE A 150 7.75 -1.05 9.61
C ILE A 150 7.63 -1.63 11.03
N ASP A 151 6.54 -1.29 11.69
CA ASP A 151 6.32 -1.58 13.10
C ASP A 151 5.34 -2.73 13.30
N THR A 152 5.52 -3.43 14.42
CA THR A 152 4.56 -4.35 15.01
C THR A 152 4.40 -4.02 16.49
N TRP A 153 3.38 -4.56 17.17
CA TRP A 153 3.15 -4.29 18.59
C TRP A 153 2.45 -5.44 19.30
N SER A 154 2.38 -5.33 20.63
CA SER A 154 1.83 -6.37 21.52
C SER A 154 2.62 -7.68 21.39
N ASP A 155 1.94 -8.76 21.07
CA ASP A 155 2.40 -10.14 21.09
C ASP A 155 2.58 -10.71 19.69
N THR A 156 2.42 -9.88 18.64
CA THR A 156 2.60 -10.30 17.25
C THR A 156 4.03 -10.80 17.03
N ILE A 157 4.15 -11.99 16.44
CA ILE A 157 5.43 -12.53 15.98
C ILE A 157 5.57 -12.12 14.51
N PHE A 158 6.44 -11.13 14.29
CA PHE A 158 6.77 -10.58 12.98
C PHE A 158 7.99 -11.32 12.42
N TYR A 159 7.96 -11.65 11.13
CA TYR A 159 9.11 -12.22 10.44
C TYR A 159 9.69 -11.26 9.42
N ALA A 160 8.85 -10.75 8.51
CA ALA A 160 9.29 -9.81 7.50
C ALA A 160 8.12 -8.97 6.95
N ALA A 161 8.44 -7.81 6.40
CA ALA A 161 7.52 -7.07 5.53
C ALA A 161 8.33 -6.16 4.60
N ARG A 162 7.73 -5.85 3.45
CA ARG A 162 8.29 -4.89 2.50
C ARG A 162 7.29 -3.79 2.26
N ALA A 163 7.78 -2.57 2.38
CA ALA A 163 7.02 -1.37 2.08
C ALA A 163 7.58 -0.73 0.80
N CYS A 164 6.67 -0.34 -0.09
CA CYS A 164 6.95 0.53 -1.21
C CYS A 164 6.61 1.97 -0.79
N TRP A 165 7.32 2.94 -1.36
CA TRP A 165 7.14 4.35 -1.08
C TRP A 165 7.13 5.18 -2.35
N ILE A 166 6.40 6.29 -2.31
CA ILE A 166 6.38 7.32 -3.35
C ILE A 166 6.60 8.67 -2.66
N ALA A 167 7.50 9.49 -3.20
CA ALA A 167 7.73 10.86 -2.79
C ALA A 167 7.53 11.82 -3.97
N TYR A 168 6.92 12.98 -3.72
CA TYR A 168 6.66 14.01 -4.71
C TYR A 168 6.59 15.40 -4.06
N PRO A 169 6.79 16.51 -4.81
CA PRO A 169 6.79 17.87 -4.24
C PRO A 169 5.50 18.15 -3.46
N GLU A 170 5.62 18.82 -2.31
CA GLU A 170 4.47 19.08 -1.44
C GLU A 170 3.35 19.87 -2.14
N ASP A 171 3.77 20.79 -3.01
CA ASP A 171 2.98 21.72 -3.81
C ASP A 171 2.65 21.19 -5.22
N HIS A 172 2.95 19.91 -5.51
CA HIS A 172 2.61 19.33 -6.81
C HIS A 172 1.09 19.45 -7.06
N GLU A 173 0.73 20.08 -8.16
CA GLU A 173 -0.66 20.32 -8.53
C GLU A 173 -1.35 19.00 -8.92
N HIS A 174 -2.68 18.93 -8.77
CA HIS A 174 -3.49 17.81 -9.27
C HIS A 174 -3.09 16.43 -8.74
N ILE A 175 -2.53 16.39 -7.53
CA ILE A 175 -2.27 15.17 -6.78
C ILE A 175 -2.66 15.36 -5.31
N PHE A 176 -3.41 14.39 -4.80
CA PHE A 176 -3.79 14.31 -3.41
C PHE A 176 -3.32 12.96 -2.87
N SER A 177 -2.78 12.95 -1.65
CA SER A 177 -2.52 11.70 -0.96
C SER A 177 -2.83 11.80 0.53
N LYS A 178 -3.26 10.67 1.11
CA LYS A 178 -3.63 10.58 2.52
C LYS A 178 -3.55 9.13 3.00
N SER A 179 -3.09 8.95 4.24
CA SER A 179 -3.31 7.70 4.97
C SER A 179 -4.63 7.76 5.75
N ILE A 180 -5.41 6.69 5.67
CA ILE A 180 -6.69 6.50 6.35
C ILE A 180 -6.65 5.28 7.25
N ASN A 181 -7.48 5.26 8.28
CA ASN A 181 -7.66 4.09 9.13
C ASN A 181 -9.12 3.94 9.56
N THR A 182 -9.60 2.70 9.70
CA THR A 182 -10.89 2.40 10.35
C THR A 182 -11.04 3.04 11.74
N MET A 183 -9.92 3.28 12.44
CA MET A 183 -9.87 3.97 13.72
C MET A 183 -10.28 5.44 13.66
N ASP A 184 -10.28 6.05 12.47
CA ASP A 184 -10.74 7.42 12.26
C ASP A 184 -12.26 7.56 12.42
N VAL A 185 -13.01 6.46 12.29
CA VAL A 185 -14.49 6.44 12.34
C VAL A 185 -15.07 5.54 13.42
N ARG A 186 -14.25 4.67 14.04
CA ARG A 186 -14.67 3.83 15.15
C ARG A 186 -13.48 3.44 16.04
N PRO A 187 -13.66 3.17 17.33
CA PRO A 187 -12.58 2.63 18.14
C PRO A 187 -12.21 1.19 17.72
N TRP A 188 -10.95 0.79 17.93
CA TRP A 188 -10.45 -0.56 17.59
C TRP A 188 -11.16 -1.69 18.36
N TYR A 189 -11.61 -1.42 19.58
CA TYR A 189 -12.28 -2.40 20.46
C TYR A 189 -13.75 -2.64 20.09
N GLN A 190 -14.24 -1.99 19.02
CA GLN A 190 -15.54 -2.27 18.41
C GLN A 190 -15.32 -2.74 16.96
N PRO A 191 -14.79 -3.95 16.75
CA PRO A 191 -14.51 -4.46 15.42
C PRO A 191 -15.80 -4.53 14.60
N GLN A 192 -15.72 -4.10 13.35
CA GLN A 192 -16.81 -4.10 12.40
C GLN A 192 -16.27 -4.54 11.04
N LEU A 193 -17.11 -5.26 10.28
CA LEU A 193 -16.73 -5.80 8.98
C LEU A 193 -16.73 -4.75 7.87
N LYS A 194 -17.46 -3.63 7.99
CA LYS A 194 -17.62 -2.67 6.90
C LYS A 194 -17.53 -1.24 7.37
N GLN A 195 -16.52 -0.52 6.90
CA GLN A 195 -16.28 0.87 7.27
C GLN A 195 -16.06 1.71 6.03
N SER A 196 -16.64 2.90 6.05
CA SER A 196 -16.40 3.91 5.02
C SER A 196 -16.43 5.31 5.60
N SER A 197 -15.79 6.24 4.91
CA SER A 197 -15.91 7.68 5.17
C SER A 197 -15.57 8.48 3.93
N GLU A 198 -16.09 9.70 3.89
CA GLU A 198 -15.77 10.67 2.85
C GLU A 198 -14.39 11.30 3.07
N ILE A 199 -13.72 11.60 1.96
CA ILE A 199 -12.57 12.50 1.86
C ILE A 199 -12.94 13.63 0.91
N VAL A 200 -12.70 14.86 1.36
CA VAL A 200 -12.72 16.06 0.51
C VAL A 200 -11.29 16.45 0.17
N PHE A 201 -11.00 16.70 -1.10
CA PHE A 201 -9.65 17.04 -1.58
C PHE A 201 -9.21 18.47 -1.20
N ASN A 202 -10.16 19.31 -0.78
CA ASN A 202 -9.96 20.66 -0.28
C ASN A 202 -9.14 21.54 -1.24
N ALA A 203 -7.83 21.63 -1.00
CA ALA A 203 -6.90 22.51 -1.71
C ALA A 203 -6.37 21.94 -3.03
N VAL A 204 -6.68 20.68 -3.35
CA VAL A 204 -6.28 20.06 -4.62
C VAL A 204 -7.44 20.13 -5.59
N GLU A 205 -7.26 20.90 -6.66
CA GLU A 205 -8.21 20.96 -7.77
C GLU A 205 -7.91 19.85 -8.78
N PHE A 206 -8.94 19.11 -9.21
CA PHE A 206 -8.84 18.14 -10.28
C PHE A 206 -9.69 18.60 -11.47
N TRP A 207 -9.12 18.66 -12.67
CA TRP A 207 -9.85 19.10 -13.88
C TRP A 207 -10.76 18.01 -14.48
N ARG A 208 -10.63 16.77 -14.02
CA ARG A 208 -11.50 15.64 -14.35
C ARG A 208 -11.49 14.62 -13.21
N LYS A 209 -12.40 13.65 -13.24
CA LYS A 209 -12.39 12.53 -12.29
C LYS A 209 -10.97 11.92 -12.18
N PRO A 210 -10.30 11.97 -11.02
CA PRO A 210 -8.94 11.45 -10.86
C PRO A 210 -8.91 9.92 -10.91
N SER A 211 -7.76 9.40 -11.34
CA SER A 211 -7.38 8.02 -11.05
C SER A 211 -7.01 7.92 -9.58
N VAL A 212 -7.37 6.83 -8.91
CA VAL A 212 -7.09 6.64 -7.49
C VAL A 212 -6.38 5.32 -7.25
N PHE A 213 -5.15 5.39 -6.77
CA PHE A 213 -4.41 4.26 -6.21
C PHE A 213 -4.78 4.10 -4.74
N ILE A 214 -4.93 2.84 -4.30
CA ILE A 214 -5.08 2.52 -2.88
C ILE A 214 -4.31 1.25 -2.51
N ALA A 215 -3.63 1.27 -1.37
CA ALA A 215 -2.92 0.10 -0.86
C ALA A 215 -2.85 0.09 0.67
N LEU A 216 -2.85 -1.11 1.26
CA LEU A 216 -2.78 -1.35 2.70
C LEU A 216 -1.48 -0.79 3.30
N ASN A 217 -1.60 -0.10 4.42
CA ASN A 217 -0.44 0.37 5.21
C ASN A 217 -0.55 0.03 6.70
N TYR A 218 -1.65 -0.61 7.13
CA TYR A 218 -1.91 -0.98 8.52
C TYR A 218 -2.85 -2.19 8.58
N LEU A 219 -2.52 -3.18 9.41
CA LEU A 219 -3.38 -4.31 9.77
C LEU A 219 -3.37 -4.52 11.29
N ASP A 220 -4.54 -4.81 11.85
CA ASP A 220 -4.77 -5.37 13.18
C ASP A 220 -5.98 -6.33 13.08
N ILE A 221 -5.70 -7.59 12.77
CA ILE A 221 -6.71 -8.62 12.47
C ILE A 221 -6.45 -9.86 13.34
N ASP A 222 -7.52 -10.39 13.94
CA ASP A 222 -7.45 -11.60 14.76
C ASP A 222 -7.01 -12.83 13.95
N CYS A 223 -6.20 -13.69 14.56
CA CYS A 223 -5.59 -14.84 13.90
C CYS A 223 -6.42 -16.14 13.98
N ARG A 224 -7.56 -16.14 14.68
CA ARG A 224 -8.40 -17.34 14.88
C ARG A 224 -9.19 -17.77 13.64
N THR A 225 -9.26 -16.89 12.63
CA THR A 225 -9.98 -17.07 11.37
C THR A 225 -9.14 -16.48 10.24
N ASN A 226 -9.50 -16.74 8.98
CA ASN A 226 -8.77 -16.20 7.83
C ASN A 226 -8.54 -14.68 7.92
N LEU A 227 -7.39 -14.25 7.41
CA LEU A 227 -7.14 -12.84 7.14
C LEU A 227 -7.96 -12.46 5.92
N ARG A 228 -8.93 -11.55 6.12
CA ARG A 228 -9.80 -11.06 5.06
C ARG A 228 -9.94 -9.56 5.14
N VAL A 229 -9.43 -8.85 4.13
CA VAL A 229 -9.52 -7.40 4.05
C VAL A 229 -9.51 -6.95 2.60
N ASN A 230 -10.32 -5.95 2.28
CA ASN A 230 -10.32 -5.27 0.99
C ASN A 230 -10.41 -3.76 1.22
N VAL A 231 -9.51 -3.01 0.59
CA VAL A 231 -9.55 -1.55 0.55
C VAL A 231 -9.83 -1.08 -0.87
N TYR A 232 -10.81 -0.19 -0.98
CA TYR A 232 -11.26 0.35 -2.27
C TYR A 232 -11.87 1.74 -2.08
N VAL A 233 -12.13 2.44 -3.19
CA VAL A 233 -12.79 3.73 -3.19
C VAL A 233 -14.02 3.70 -4.10
N GLU A 234 -15.03 4.47 -3.73
CA GLU A 234 -16.25 4.71 -4.50
C GLU A 234 -16.53 6.21 -4.61
N SER A 235 -17.53 6.57 -5.41
CA SER A 235 -18.02 7.95 -5.55
C SER A 235 -16.92 8.99 -5.85
N VAL A 236 -15.87 8.58 -6.58
CA VAL A 236 -14.76 9.46 -6.94
C VAL A 236 -15.24 10.57 -7.88
N SER A 237 -15.06 11.81 -7.44
CA SER A 237 -15.35 13.05 -8.18
C SER A 237 -14.12 13.94 -8.21
N THR A 238 -14.23 15.14 -8.78
CA THR A 238 -13.16 16.16 -8.71
C THR A 238 -13.03 16.80 -7.33
N ALA A 239 -14.02 16.65 -6.46
CA ALA A 239 -14.05 17.28 -5.14
C ALA A 239 -13.66 16.32 -4.00
N GLY A 240 -13.82 15.02 -4.21
CA GLY A 240 -13.61 14.02 -3.16
C GLY A 240 -13.91 12.60 -3.60
N LEU A 241 -13.87 11.69 -2.62
CA LEU A 241 -14.18 10.27 -2.77
C LEU A 241 -14.70 9.69 -1.45
N ILE A 242 -15.26 8.48 -1.51
CA ILE A 242 -15.57 7.68 -0.32
C ILE A 242 -14.60 6.50 -0.31
N TRP A 243 -13.87 6.31 0.79
CA TRP A 243 -13.04 5.12 0.96
C TRP A 243 -13.81 4.04 1.70
N HIS A 244 -13.43 2.80 1.45
CA HIS A 244 -13.95 1.61 2.11
C HIS A 244 -12.80 0.73 2.62
N ILE A 245 -12.94 0.22 3.83
CA ILE A 245 -12.07 -0.82 4.41
C ILE A 245 -12.99 -1.89 4.96
N ASP A 246 -13.14 -2.96 4.18
CA ASP A 246 -14.10 -4.01 4.43
C ASP A 246 -13.41 -5.34 4.73
N SER A 247 -14.10 -6.18 5.47
CA SER A 247 -13.80 -7.56 5.79
C SER A 247 -15.10 -8.38 5.64
N TRP A 248 -15.03 -9.70 5.76
CA TRP A 248 -16.21 -10.55 5.59
C TRP A 248 -16.13 -11.85 6.39
N ASP A 249 -17.25 -12.57 6.39
CA ASP A 249 -17.45 -13.85 7.08
C ASP A 249 -17.16 -13.73 8.59
N ASN A 250 -16.34 -14.60 9.16
CA ASN A 250 -16.05 -14.68 10.59
C ASN A 250 -14.79 -13.90 11.01
N THR A 251 -14.21 -13.07 10.12
CA THR A 251 -13.01 -12.30 10.41
C THR A 251 -13.27 -11.23 11.46
N THR A 252 -12.38 -11.13 12.46
CA THR A 252 -12.40 -10.03 13.43
C THR A 252 -11.38 -8.97 13.05
N LEU A 253 -11.85 -7.87 12.45
CA LEU A 253 -11.06 -6.71 12.03
C LEU A 253 -11.01 -5.66 13.15
N TYR A 254 -10.00 -5.70 14.02
CA TYR A 254 -9.82 -4.66 15.05
C TYR A 254 -9.54 -3.31 14.39
N SER A 255 -8.62 -3.28 13.42
CA SER A 255 -8.35 -2.10 12.59
C SER A 255 -7.65 -2.49 11.29
N ALA A 256 -7.87 -1.72 10.23
CA ALA A 256 -6.99 -1.67 9.06
C ALA A 256 -6.89 -0.23 8.56
N GLY A 257 -5.87 0.02 7.75
CA GLY A 257 -5.61 1.31 7.14
C GLY A 257 -5.01 1.17 5.74
N ALA A 258 -5.13 2.23 4.97
CA ALA A 258 -4.65 2.31 3.61
C ALA A 258 -4.04 3.68 3.30
N THR A 259 -3.16 3.71 2.31
CA THR A 259 -2.69 4.91 1.64
C THR A 259 -3.50 5.10 0.37
N ILE A 260 -4.03 6.30 0.17
CA ILE A 260 -4.73 6.73 -1.05
C ILE A 260 -3.86 7.75 -1.78
N ILE A 261 -3.79 7.64 -3.10
CA ILE A 261 -3.20 8.65 -3.99
C ILE A 261 -4.16 8.89 -5.16
N ALA A 262 -4.73 10.09 -5.23
CA ALA A 262 -5.58 10.54 -6.33
C ALA A 262 -4.80 11.50 -7.24
N PHE A 263 -4.81 11.28 -8.55
CA PHE A 263 -4.06 12.07 -9.54
C PHE A 263 -4.77 12.15 -10.89
N ASN A 264 -4.51 13.22 -11.67
CA ASN A 264 -5.03 13.40 -13.04
C ASN A 264 -4.01 13.17 -14.15
#